data_AF-A0A1F3X714-F1
#
_entry.id   AF-A0A1F3X714-F1
#
_cell.length_a   1.000
_cell.length_b   1.000
_cell.length_c   1.000
_cell.angle_alpha   90.00
_cell.angle_beta   90.00
_cell.angle_gamma   90.00
#
_symmetry.space_group_name_H-M   'P 1'
#
loop_
_entity.id
_entity.type
_entity.pdbx_description
1 polymer ?
#
loop_
_entity_poly.entity_id
_entity_poly.type
_entity_poly.pdbx_seq_one_letter_code
_entity_poly.pdbx_strand_id
1 'polypeptide(L)'
;LPDNQSYLSYADLERPYVVWNVFATPALSIEPIKECFLGAGCVTYRGFFSQAEAEGHAQALQKEGFDVYVGGVPAYSTLGWFNDPVLNTFVRYSETELARLIFHELAHQVVYVSDDTTFNESFATAVELEGVGRWLASHGTAEQRAKFDAAQSRRAAFTEAVRAKRKQLEALFDSSVSDTEKRAGKARIFAELRAELSQLKTATTGKSALHQWLAQELNNAHLASFTAYTQLVPAFRALLTQQQGDMGRFYAVVKAMSSLPAAKREAVLQTPVGSVAQR
;
A
#
# COMPACT_ATOMS: atom_id res chain seq x y z
N LEU A 1 -2.91 -20.00 -0.38
CA LEU A 1 -1.56 -19.38 -0.26
C LEU A 1 -0.53 -20.49 -0.23
N PRO A 2 0.77 -20.20 -0.44
CA PRO A 2 1.81 -21.21 -0.36
C PRO A 2 1.80 -21.87 1.02
N ASP A 3 1.92 -23.20 1.03
CA ASP A 3 2.11 -23.99 2.24
C ASP A 3 3.60 -24.32 2.32
N ASN A 4 4.35 -23.50 3.04
CA ASN A 4 5.81 -23.59 3.14
C ASN A 4 6.29 -23.23 4.56
N GLN A 5 7.60 -23.09 4.73
CA GLN A 5 8.21 -22.89 6.05
C GLN A 5 8.26 -21.41 6.50
N SER A 6 7.73 -20.46 5.72
CA SER A 6 7.61 -19.06 6.14
C SER A 6 6.69 -18.94 7.36
N TYR A 7 7.07 -18.06 8.29
CA TYR A 7 6.38 -17.75 9.55
C TYR A 7 6.28 -18.90 10.55
N LEU A 8 7.11 -19.94 10.42
CA LEU A 8 7.21 -21.06 11.37
C LEU A 8 8.37 -20.92 12.38
N SER A 9 9.16 -19.85 12.28
CA SER A 9 10.26 -19.53 13.21
C SER A 9 10.15 -18.09 13.72
N TYR A 10 10.84 -17.77 14.82
CA TYR A 10 10.89 -16.42 15.40
C TYR A 10 12.29 -15.82 15.33
N ALA A 11 12.38 -14.52 15.06
CA ALA A 11 13.61 -13.75 15.20
C ALA A 11 13.33 -12.40 15.89
N ASP A 12 14.17 -12.04 16.86
CA ASP A 12 14.14 -10.72 17.51
C ASP A 12 15.16 -9.81 16.83
N LEU A 13 14.70 -8.67 16.31
CA LEU A 13 15.57 -7.67 15.69
C LEU A 13 16.01 -6.59 16.68
N GLU A 14 15.47 -6.60 17.90
CA GLU A 14 15.74 -5.61 18.95
C GLU A 14 15.46 -4.15 18.50
N ARG A 15 14.58 -3.98 17.51
CA ARG A 15 14.20 -2.69 16.91
C ARG A 15 12.70 -2.67 16.55
N PRO A 16 12.08 -1.49 16.42
CA PRO A 16 10.63 -1.38 16.21
C PRO A 16 10.17 -1.72 14.79
N TYR A 17 11.05 -1.62 13.79
CA TYR A 17 10.73 -1.87 12.38
C TYR A 17 11.83 -2.68 11.71
N VAL A 18 11.45 -3.53 10.76
CA VAL A 18 12.42 -4.37 10.05
C VAL A 18 13.13 -3.57 8.96
N VAL A 19 12.42 -2.62 8.34
CA VAL A 19 12.91 -1.73 7.29
C VAL A 19 12.26 -0.35 7.46
N TRP A 20 12.96 0.68 7.02
CA TRP A 20 12.48 2.06 6.88
C TRP A 20 12.39 2.41 5.40
N ASN A 21 11.19 2.68 4.91
CA ASN A 21 10.98 3.07 3.52
C ASN A 21 11.00 4.59 3.38
N VAL A 22 11.78 5.08 2.41
CA VAL A 22 11.80 6.48 1.97
C VAL A 22 11.06 6.58 0.65
N PHE A 23 10.01 7.40 0.63
CA PHE A 23 9.27 7.78 -0.56
C PHE A 23 9.63 9.22 -0.91
N ALA A 24 9.83 9.50 -2.19
CA ALA A 24 10.12 10.84 -2.65
C ALA A 24 9.41 11.14 -3.97
N THR A 25 8.94 12.36 -4.11
CA THR A 25 8.20 12.86 -5.28
C THR A 25 8.66 14.29 -5.55
N PRO A 26 8.87 14.71 -6.81
CA PRO A 26 9.08 16.12 -7.10
C PRO A 26 7.94 16.97 -6.50
N ALA A 27 8.27 18.17 -6.01
CA ALA A 27 7.31 19.00 -5.26
C ALA A 27 6.01 19.33 -6.03
N LEU A 28 6.06 19.32 -7.36
CA LEU A 28 4.92 19.58 -8.26
C LEU A 28 4.63 18.39 -9.17
N SER A 29 4.76 17.16 -8.64
CA SER A 29 4.39 15.92 -9.32
C SER A 29 3.70 14.96 -8.36
N ILE A 30 2.77 14.17 -8.89
CA ILE A 30 2.15 13.04 -8.18
C ILE A 30 2.93 11.73 -8.36
N GLU A 31 3.91 11.72 -9.26
CA GLU A 31 4.72 10.54 -9.59
C GLU A 31 5.97 10.48 -8.72
N PRO A 32 6.17 9.39 -7.95
CA PRO A 32 7.37 9.20 -7.15
C PRO A 32 8.59 8.93 -8.02
N ILE A 33 9.76 9.30 -7.51
CA ILE A 33 11.02 8.87 -8.13
C ILE A 33 11.16 7.35 -8.01
N LYS A 34 11.80 6.75 -9.01
CA LYS A 34 12.09 5.31 -9.03
C LYS A 34 13.53 5.06 -8.59
N GLU A 35 13.70 4.06 -7.75
CA GLU A 35 15.00 3.57 -7.29
C GLU A 35 15.16 2.13 -7.79
N CYS A 36 16.23 1.85 -8.53
CA CYS A 36 16.42 0.58 -9.24
C CYS A 36 17.48 -0.29 -8.61
N PHE A 37 17.13 -1.56 -8.39
CA PHE A 37 17.99 -2.57 -7.77
C PHE A 37 18.19 -3.75 -8.70
N LEU A 38 19.38 -4.32 -8.68
CA LEU A 38 19.68 -5.54 -9.42
C LEU A 38 18.78 -6.69 -8.92
N GLY A 39 18.06 -7.34 -9.83
CA GLY A 39 17.17 -8.48 -9.53
C GLY A 39 15.74 -8.10 -9.13
N ALA A 40 15.56 -7.09 -8.27
CA ALA A 40 14.21 -6.65 -7.84
C ALA A 40 13.55 -5.67 -8.82
N GLY A 41 14.34 -5.01 -9.67
CA GLY A 41 13.86 -3.95 -10.57
C GLY A 41 13.76 -2.59 -9.88
N CYS A 42 12.99 -1.70 -10.48
CA CYS A 42 12.74 -0.35 -10.02
C CYS A 42 11.49 -0.30 -9.14
N VAL A 43 11.66 0.22 -7.93
CA VAL A 43 10.61 0.42 -6.95
C VAL A 43 10.37 1.90 -6.72
N THR A 44 9.16 2.26 -6.31
CA THR A 44 8.76 3.66 -6.05
C THR A 44 9.10 4.15 -4.63
N TYR A 45 9.90 3.38 -3.90
CA TYR A 45 10.42 3.69 -2.57
C TYR A 45 11.75 2.97 -2.34
N ARG A 46 12.57 3.48 -1.44
CA ARG A 46 13.82 2.84 -1.05
C ARG A 46 13.78 2.38 0.41
N GLY A 47 14.05 1.10 0.63
CA GLY A 47 14.15 0.51 1.97
C GLY A 47 15.56 0.65 2.57
N PHE A 48 15.62 0.91 3.87
CA PHE A 48 16.85 0.95 4.67
C PHE A 48 16.68 0.12 5.95
N PHE A 49 17.72 -0.60 6.36
CA PHE A 49 17.71 -1.31 7.64
C PHE A 49 18.02 -0.39 8.83
N SER A 50 18.65 0.77 8.58
CA SER A 50 18.96 1.79 9.57
C SER A 50 18.02 2.99 9.43
N GLN A 51 17.38 3.39 10.53
CA GLN A 51 16.56 4.60 10.57
C GLN A 51 17.39 5.84 10.25
N ALA A 52 18.60 5.94 10.80
CA ALA A 52 19.47 7.09 10.60
C ALA A 52 19.91 7.23 9.13
N GLU A 53 20.13 6.12 8.43
CA GLU A 53 20.43 6.15 6.99
C GLU A 53 19.21 6.58 6.16
N ALA A 54 18.02 6.09 6.49
CA ALA A 54 16.77 6.53 5.85
C ALA A 54 16.55 8.03 6.04
N GLU A 55 16.73 8.54 7.25
CA GLU A 55 16.58 9.96 7.58
C GLU A 55 17.66 10.81 6.88
N GLY A 56 18.90 10.35 6.84
CA GLY A 56 19.98 11.02 6.12
C GLY A 56 19.70 11.12 4.62
N HIS A 57 19.21 10.04 4.01
CA HIS A 57 18.80 10.03 2.61
C HIS A 57 17.60 10.94 2.35
N ALA A 58 16.59 10.91 3.24
CA ALA A 58 15.42 11.78 3.15
C ALA A 58 15.80 13.26 3.21
N GLN A 59 16.72 13.64 4.10
CA GLN A 59 17.22 15.02 4.21
C GLN A 59 17.98 15.47 2.96
N ALA A 60 18.73 14.58 2.30
CA ALA A 60 19.40 14.90 1.04
C ALA A 60 18.37 15.24 -0.05
N LEU A 61 17.36 14.38 -0.23
CA LEU A 61 16.28 14.59 -1.19
C LEU A 61 15.45 15.86 -0.89
N GLN A 62 15.20 16.16 0.38
CA GLN A 62 14.52 17.40 0.77
C GLN A 62 15.33 18.66 0.37
N LYS A 63 16.67 18.63 0.49
CA LYS A 63 17.54 19.74 0.05
C LYS A 63 17.52 19.92 -1.47
N GLU A 64 17.27 18.85 -2.22
CA GLU A 64 17.07 18.88 -3.67
C GLU A 64 15.65 19.34 -4.07
N GLY A 65 14.76 19.59 -3.09
CA GLY A 65 13.42 20.12 -3.33
C GLY A 65 12.35 19.05 -3.54
N PHE A 66 12.61 17.79 -3.18
CA PHE A 66 11.60 16.75 -3.18
C PHE A 66 10.69 16.84 -1.95
N ASP A 67 9.42 16.49 -2.15
CA ASP A 67 8.57 16.06 -1.06
C ASP A 67 9.03 14.65 -0.64
N VAL A 68 9.18 14.41 0.66
CA VAL A 68 9.69 13.15 1.18
C VAL A 68 8.83 12.63 2.34
N TYR A 69 8.72 11.32 2.44
CA TYR A 69 8.10 10.62 3.57
C TYR A 69 8.98 9.43 3.98
N VAL A 70 9.19 9.28 5.29
CA VAL A 70 9.90 8.14 5.89
C VAL A 70 8.91 7.35 6.76
N GLY A 71 8.74 6.06 6.44
CA GLY A 71 7.82 5.18 7.15
C GLY A 71 8.51 3.90 7.62
N GLY A 72 8.31 3.55 8.89
CA GLY A 72 8.72 2.25 9.42
C GLY A 72 7.81 1.15 8.93
N VAL A 73 8.38 0.06 8.42
CA VAL A 73 7.65 -1.11 7.92
C VAL A 73 7.86 -2.27 8.90
N PRO A 74 6.80 -2.90 9.41
CA PRO A 74 6.93 -3.95 10.41
C PRO A 74 7.38 -5.28 9.80
N ALA A 75 7.06 -5.57 8.54
CA ALA A 75 7.43 -6.80 7.84
C ALA A 75 7.88 -6.53 6.40
N TYR A 76 8.52 -7.53 5.81
CA TYR A 76 8.77 -7.62 4.37
C TYR A 76 8.76 -9.11 3.99
N SER A 77 8.56 -9.41 2.71
CA SER A 77 8.74 -10.74 2.17
C SER A 77 10.02 -10.86 1.36
N THR A 78 10.74 -11.98 1.53
CA THR A 78 11.83 -12.36 0.63
C THR A 78 11.33 -13.03 -0.65
N LEU A 79 10.03 -12.95 -0.96
CA LEU A 79 9.38 -13.55 -2.13
C LEU A 79 9.56 -15.08 -2.19
N GLY A 80 9.80 -15.72 -1.03
CA GLY A 80 10.02 -17.16 -0.92
C GLY A 80 11.46 -17.61 -1.18
N TRP A 81 12.42 -16.69 -1.34
CA TRP A 81 13.85 -17.04 -1.39
C TRP A 81 14.36 -17.55 -0.04
N PHE A 82 13.75 -17.08 1.06
CA PHE A 82 14.00 -17.55 2.40
C PHE A 82 12.69 -17.82 3.15
N ASN A 83 12.81 -18.56 4.25
CA ASN A 83 11.71 -18.76 5.17
C ASN A 83 11.59 -17.52 6.08
N ASP A 84 10.81 -16.53 5.64
CA ASP A 84 10.56 -15.29 6.39
C ASP A 84 10.08 -15.59 7.83
N PRO A 85 10.77 -15.16 8.90
CA PRO A 85 10.37 -15.46 10.27
C PRO A 85 9.25 -14.53 10.77
N VAL A 86 8.59 -14.93 11.86
CA VAL A 86 7.83 -14.01 12.72
C VAL A 86 8.81 -13.09 13.45
N LEU A 87 8.56 -11.79 13.41
CA LEU A 87 9.46 -10.77 13.97
C LEU A 87 8.88 -10.09 15.20
N ASN A 88 9.76 -9.63 16.10
CA ASN A 88 9.40 -8.80 17.27
C ASN A 88 8.60 -7.53 16.90
N THR A 89 8.78 -7.04 15.67
CA THR A 89 8.16 -5.83 15.09
C THR A 89 6.64 -5.94 14.90
N PHE A 90 6.09 -7.15 14.79
CA PHE A 90 4.65 -7.38 14.61
C PHE A 90 4.06 -8.51 15.46
N VAL A 91 4.87 -9.30 16.17
CA VAL A 91 4.37 -10.42 17.01
C VAL A 91 3.39 -9.99 18.10
N ARG A 92 3.44 -8.71 18.51
CA ARG A 92 2.56 -8.13 19.54
C ARG A 92 1.28 -7.51 18.97
N TYR A 93 1.05 -7.62 17.67
CA TYR A 93 -0.18 -7.12 17.05
C TYR A 93 -1.38 -7.97 17.47
N SER A 94 -2.60 -7.46 17.26
CA SER A 94 -3.79 -8.30 17.43
C SER A 94 -3.76 -9.46 16.43
N GLU A 95 -4.43 -10.56 16.75
CA GLU A 95 -4.48 -11.72 15.85
C GLU A 95 -4.98 -11.35 14.45
N THR A 96 -5.95 -10.42 14.36
CA THR A 96 -6.45 -9.91 13.08
C THR A 96 -5.36 -9.19 12.28
N GLU A 97 -4.56 -8.34 12.92
CA GLU A 97 -3.46 -7.62 12.25
C GLU A 97 -2.29 -8.55 11.91
N LEU A 98 -2.04 -9.59 12.72
CA LEU A 98 -1.06 -10.62 12.42
C LEU A 98 -1.48 -11.46 11.20
N ALA A 99 -2.73 -11.92 11.17
CA ALA A 99 -3.29 -12.65 10.04
C ALA A 99 -3.25 -11.80 8.76
N ARG A 100 -3.60 -10.51 8.88
CA ARG A 100 -3.52 -9.52 7.80
C ARG A 100 -2.12 -9.50 7.18
N LEU A 101 -1.10 -9.28 8.01
CA LEU A 101 0.29 -9.22 7.59
C LEU A 101 0.75 -10.53 6.95
N ILE A 102 0.49 -11.68 7.59
CA ILE A 102 0.90 -12.99 7.04
C ILE A 102 0.28 -13.23 5.67
N PHE A 103 -1.01 -12.90 5.47
CA PHE A 103 -1.66 -13.06 4.17
C PHE A 103 -1.09 -12.12 3.11
N HIS A 104 -0.73 -10.88 3.46
CA HIS A 104 -0.08 -9.94 2.55
C HIS A 104 1.27 -10.47 2.08
N GLU A 105 2.14 -10.85 3.00
CA GLU A 105 3.49 -11.29 2.65
C GLU A 105 3.49 -12.63 1.90
N LEU A 106 2.64 -13.58 2.28
CA LEU A 106 2.47 -14.83 1.53
C LEU A 106 1.88 -14.60 0.13
N ALA A 107 1.10 -13.53 -0.08
CA ALA A 107 0.59 -13.19 -1.41
C ALA A 107 1.72 -12.81 -2.36
N HIS A 108 2.74 -12.08 -1.89
CA HIS A 108 3.92 -11.76 -2.70
C HIS A 108 4.67 -13.00 -3.22
N GLN A 109 4.63 -14.10 -2.47
CA GLN A 109 5.20 -15.38 -2.91
C GLN A 109 4.35 -16.07 -3.99
N VAL A 110 3.07 -15.68 -4.17
CA VAL A 110 2.20 -16.22 -5.23
C VAL A 110 2.44 -15.50 -6.55
N VAL A 111 2.51 -14.17 -6.52
CA VAL A 111 2.77 -13.32 -7.68
C VAL A 111 3.61 -12.12 -7.27
N TYR A 112 4.68 -11.89 -8.02
CA TYR A 112 5.48 -10.68 -7.98
C TYR A 112 5.88 -10.30 -9.42
N VAL A 113 5.78 -9.02 -9.73
CA VAL A 113 6.11 -8.43 -11.03
C VAL A 113 7.23 -7.41 -10.84
N SER A 114 8.37 -7.64 -11.48
CA SER A 114 9.46 -6.66 -11.50
C SER A 114 8.99 -5.32 -12.08
N ASP A 115 9.51 -4.23 -11.54
CA ASP A 115 9.22 -2.85 -11.95
C ASP A 115 7.77 -2.36 -11.75
N ASP A 116 6.94 -3.08 -10.98
CA ASP A 116 5.52 -2.76 -10.80
C ASP A 116 5.07 -2.83 -9.32
N THR A 117 5.58 -1.88 -8.51
CA THR A 117 5.23 -1.75 -7.09
C THR A 117 3.71 -1.66 -6.88
N THR A 118 3.02 -0.84 -7.66
CA THR A 118 1.58 -0.63 -7.50
C THR A 118 0.78 -1.91 -7.73
N PHE A 119 1.13 -2.71 -8.75
CA PHE A 119 0.52 -4.03 -8.98
C PHE A 119 0.77 -4.96 -7.80
N ASN A 120 2.03 -5.11 -7.38
CA ASN A 120 2.42 -6.07 -6.34
C ASN A 120 1.73 -5.79 -5.00
N GLU A 121 1.81 -4.54 -4.54
CA GLU A 121 1.28 -4.14 -3.24
C GLU A 121 -0.25 -4.11 -3.22
N SER A 122 -0.89 -3.68 -4.33
CA SER A 122 -2.34 -3.73 -4.45
C SER A 122 -2.88 -5.16 -4.56
N PHE A 123 -2.16 -6.07 -5.22
CA PHE A 123 -2.52 -7.49 -5.27
C PHE A 123 -2.42 -8.12 -3.88
N ALA A 124 -1.29 -7.94 -3.20
CA ALA A 124 -1.08 -8.47 -1.86
C ALA A 124 -2.11 -7.93 -0.86
N THR A 125 -2.42 -6.63 -0.93
CA THR A 125 -3.49 -6.01 -0.14
C THR A 125 -4.87 -6.62 -0.45
N ALA A 126 -5.20 -6.90 -1.71
CA ALA A 126 -6.48 -7.52 -2.05
C ALA A 126 -6.61 -8.94 -1.47
N VAL A 127 -5.54 -9.73 -1.55
CA VAL A 127 -5.46 -11.09 -0.98
C VAL A 127 -5.51 -11.05 0.55
N GLU A 128 -4.79 -10.12 1.15
CA GLU A 128 -4.84 -9.81 2.59
C GLU A 128 -6.28 -9.61 3.06
N LEU A 129 -7.00 -8.67 2.45
CA LEU A 129 -8.34 -8.29 2.89
C LEU A 129 -9.33 -9.44 2.77
N GLU A 130 -9.23 -10.21 1.68
CA GLU A 130 -10.04 -11.42 1.48
C GLU A 130 -9.69 -12.51 2.49
N GLY A 131 -8.39 -12.76 2.70
CA GLY A 131 -7.88 -13.76 3.62
C GLY A 131 -8.33 -13.49 5.06
N VAL A 132 -8.20 -12.25 5.54
CA VAL A 132 -8.68 -11.86 6.88
C VAL A 132 -10.18 -12.05 6.99
N GLY A 133 -10.95 -11.66 5.98
CA GLY A 133 -12.41 -11.86 5.97
C GLY A 133 -12.79 -13.33 6.14
N ARG A 134 -12.16 -14.23 5.38
CA ARG A 134 -12.39 -15.70 5.48
C ARG A 134 -11.92 -16.28 6.82
N TRP A 135 -10.77 -15.83 7.31
CA TRP A 135 -10.22 -16.27 8.58
C TRP A 135 -11.14 -15.86 9.75
N LEU A 136 -11.61 -14.61 9.78
CA LEU A 136 -12.55 -14.12 10.80
C LEU A 136 -13.94 -14.76 10.70
N ALA A 137 -14.37 -15.17 9.51
CA ALA A 137 -15.60 -15.94 9.36
C ALA A 137 -15.50 -17.33 10.02
N SER A 138 -14.31 -17.94 9.98
CA SER A 138 -14.07 -19.30 10.49
C SER A 138 -13.63 -19.32 11.97
N HIS A 139 -12.86 -18.33 12.40
CA HIS A 139 -12.18 -18.32 13.70
C HIS A 139 -12.45 -17.08 14.55
N GLY A 140 -12.98 -16.01 13.95
CA GLY A 140 -13.15 -14.73 14.63
C GLY A 140 -14.33 -14.71 15.61
N THR A 141 -14.27 -13.83 16.60
CA THR A 141 -15.41 -13.46 17.42
C THR A 141 -16.34 -12.50 16.67
N ALA A 142 -17.59 -12.35 17.13
CA ALA A 142 -18.51 -11.36 16.57
C ALA A 142 -17.96 -9.93 16.68
N GLU A 143 -17.26 -9.62 17.77
CA GLU A 143 -16.62 -8.32 17.99
C GLU A 143 -15.47 -8.07 16.99
N GLN A 144 -14.61 -9.08 16.76
CA GLN A 144 -13.52 -8.97 15.79
C GLN A 144 -14.06 -8.74 14.37
N ARG A 145 -15.12 -9.46 13.96
CA ARG A 145 -15.80 -9.24 12.68
C ARG A 145 -16.36 -7.82 12.55
N ALA A 146 -17.12 -7.37 13.54
CA ALA A 146 -17.68 -6.01 13.53
C ALA A 146 -16.60 -4.93 13.47
N LYS A 147 -15.48 -5.10 14.20
CA LYS A 147 -14.32 -4.20 14.16
C LYS A 147 -13.67 -4.18 12.78
N PHE A 148 -13.51 -5.36 12.16
CA PHE A 148 -12.97 -5.49 10.80
C PHE A 148 -13.87 -4.80 9.77
N ASP A 149 -15.18 -5.08 9.77
CA ASP A 149 -16.14 -4.47 8.83
C ASP A 149 -16.17 -2.93 8.96
N ALA A 150 -16.13 -2.42 10.19
CA ALA A 150 -16.05 -0.98 10.44
C ALA A 150 -14.71 -0.40 9.95
N ALA A 151 -13.59 -1.13 10.10
CA ALA A 151 -12.29 -0.71 9.59
C ALA A 151 -12.26 -0.70 8.05
N GLN A 152 -12.88 -1.67 7.39
CA GLN A 152 -12.98 -1.74 5.95
C GLN A 152 -13.81 -0.58 5.38
N SER A 153 -14.93 -0.25 6.01
CA SER A 153 -15.74 0.92 5.63
C SER A 153 -14.95 2.22 5.75
N ARG A 154 -14.20 2.41 6.84
CA ARG A 154 -13.33 3.59 7.01
C ARG A 154 -12.20 3.63 5.98
N ARG A 155 -11.57 2.49 5.69
CA ARG A 155 -10.52 2.38 4.69
C ARG A 155 -11.04 2.73 3.30
N ALA A 156 -12.25 2.30 2.95
CA ALA A 156 -12.88 2.65 1.68
C ALA A 156 -13.10 4.17 1.56
N ALA A 157 -13.70 4.79 2.59
CA ALA A 157 -13.90 6.25 2.62
C ALA A 157 -12.58 7.02 2.53
N PHE A 158 -11.56 6.59 3.28
CA PHE A 158 -10.23 7.18 3.25
C PHE A 158 -9.59 7.06 1.87
N THR A 159 -9.66 5.88 1.25
CA THR A 159 -9.09 5.62 -0.08
C THR A 159 -9.72 6.51 -1.13
N GLU A 160 -11.05 6.70 -1.07
CA GLU A 160 -11.76 7.57 -1.99
C GLU A 160 -11.39 9.05 -1.82
N ALA A 161 -11.31 9.54 -0.58
CA ALA A 161 -10.86 10.90 -0.30
C ALA A 161 -9.45 11.16 -0.86
N VAL A 162 -8.50 10.23 -0.62
CA VAL A 162 -7.14 10.33 -1.16
C VAL A 162 -7.13 10.28 -2.69
N ARG A 163 -7.88 9.36 -3.30
CA ARG A 163 -7.99 9.24 -4.77
C ARG A 163 -8.51 10.54 -5.39
N ALA A 164 -9.57 11.11 -4.83
CA ALA A 164 -10.16 12.35 -5.32
C ALA A 164 -9.17 13.52 -5.25
N LYS A 165 -8.44 13.66 -4.13
CA LYS A 165 -7.44 14.73 -3.96
C LYS A 165 -6.19 14.52 -4.83
N ARG A 166 -5.75 13.27 -5.06
CA ARG A 166 -4.68 12.97 -6.03
C ARG A 166 -5.06 13.46 -7.43
N LYS A 167 -6.28 13.18 -7.89
CA LYS A 167 -6.77 13.66 -9.20
C LYS A 167 -6.80 15.19 -9.31
N GLN A 168 -7.14 15.88 -8.22
CA GLN A 168 -7.10 17.35 -8.18
C GLN A 168 -5.66 17.88 -8.25
N LEU A 169 -4.71 17.23 -7.56
CA LEU A 169 -3.28 17.58 -7.62
C LEU A 169 -2.71 17.35 -9.01
N GLU A 170 -3.03 16.22 -9.64
CA GLU A 170 -2.62 15.89 -11.01
C GLU A 170 -3.07 16.98 -11.99
N ALA A 171 -4.36 17.31 -11.99
CA ALA A 171 -4.89 18.39 -12.83
C ALA A 171 -4.26 19.76 -12.54
N LEU A 172 -3.94 20.05 -11.27
CA LEU A 172 -3.24 21.29 -10.90
C LEU A 172 -1.81 21.32 -11.45
N PHE A 173 -1.07 20.22 -11.34
CA PHE A 173 0.31 20.12 -11.79
C PHE A 173 0.42 20.16 -13.32
N ASP A 174 -0.57 19.62 -14.03
CA ASP A 174 -0.64 19.66 -15.50
C ASP A 174 -1.14 21.01 -16.06
N SER A 175 -1.67 21.88 -15.21
CA SER A 175 -2.19 23.18 -15.65
C SER A 175 -1.10 24.18 -16.05
N SER A 176 -1.49 25.24 -16.76
CA SER A 176 -0.61 26.31 -17.23
C SER A 176 -0.37 27.44 -16.22
N VAL A 177 -0.86 27.32 -14.99
CA VAL A 177 -0.62 28.32 -13.93
C VAL A 177 0.85 28.28 -13.50
N SER A 178 1.33 29.37 -12.88
CA SER A 178 2.72 29.44 -12.41
C SER A 178 3.01 28.42 -11.32
N ASP A 179 4.28 28.03 -11.16
CA ASP A 179 4.70 27.14 -10.08
C ASP A 179 4.34 27.67 -8.69
N THR A 180 4.33 29.00 -8.52
CA THR A 180 3.89 29.65 -7.27
C THR A 180 2.41 29.37 -7.01
N GLU A 181 1.56 29.50 -8.02
CA GLU A 181 0.13 29.16 -7.93
C GLU A 181 -0.09 27.66 -7.73
N LYS A 182 0.71 26.79 -8.37
CA LYS A 182 0.67 25.34 -8.12
C LYS A 182 1.02 24.99 -6.68
N ARG A 183 2.05 25.61 -6.10
CA ARG A 183 2.42 25.41 -4.68
C ARG A 183 1.31 25.87 -3.73
N ALA A 184 0.69 27.02 -3.98
CA ALA A 184 -0.43 27.50 -3.20
C ALA A 184 -1.66 26.59 -3.31
N GLY A 185 -1.99 26.14 -4.53
CA GLY A 185 -3.08 25.20 -4.79
C GLY A 185 -2.86 23.84 -4.11
N LYS A 186 -1.63 23.32 -4.18
CA LYS A 186 -1.21 22.08 -3.50
C LYS A 186 -1.44 22.17 -1.99
N ALA A 187 -0.97 23.25 -1.36
CA ALA A 187 -1.14 23.46 0.08
C ALA A 187 -2.62 23.49 0.48
N ARG A 188 -3.46 24.16 -0.32
CA ARG A 188 -4.93 24.17 -0.11
C ARG A 188 -5.54 22.77 -0.23
N ILE A 189 -5.18 22.02 -1.27
CA ILE A 189 -5.70 20.66 -1.49
C ILE A 189 -5.32 19.72 -0.34
N PHE A 190 -4.08 19.81 0.18
CA PHE A 190 -3.67 19.03 1.34
C PHE A 190 -4.36 19.45 2.64
N ALA A 191 -4.61 20.75 2.83
CA ALA A 191 -5.38 21.24 3.97
C ALA A 191 -6.84 20.71 3.94
N GLU A 192 -7.47 20.73 2.76
CA GLU A 192 -8.80 20.15 2.56
C GLU A 192 -8.80 18.64 2.84
N LEU A 193 -7.82 17.89 2.33
CA LEU A 193 -7.67 16.46 2.61
C LEU A 193 -7.54 16.20 4.12
N ARG A 194 -6.68 16.96 4.81
CA ARG A 194 -6.49 16.82 6.26
C ARG A 194 -7.79 17.06 7.02
N ALA A 195 -8.60 18.05 6.61
CA ALA A 195 -9.89 18.35 7.21
C ALA A 195 -10.89 17.20 7.00
N GLU A 196 -11.00 16.69 5.77
CA GLU A 196 -11.87 15.56 5.42
C GLU A 196 -11.50 14.29 6.20
N LEU A 197 -10.22 13.94 6.21
CA LEU A 197 -9.72 12.75 6.91
C LEU A 197 -9.84 12.87 8.43
N SER A 198 -9.86 14.08 9.00
CA SER A 198 -10.09 14.28 10.43
C SER A 198 -11.52 13.97 10.84
N GLN A 199 -12.51 14.07 9.93
CA GLN A 199 -13.89 13.66 10.20
C GLN A 199 -14.07 12.14 10.20
N LEU A 200 -13.15 11.40 9.54
CA LEU A 200 -13.14 9.94 9.57
C LEU A 200 -12.53 9.38 10.86
N LYS A 201 -11.96 10.22 11.73
CA LYS A 201 -11.40 9.81 13.02
C LYS A 201 -12.52 9.51 14.01
N THR A 202 -12.53 8.31 14.57
CA THR A 202 -13.32 7.97 15.75
C THR A 202 -12.53 8.26 17.03
N ALA A 203 -13.21 8.61 18.12
CA ALA A 203 -12.64 8.95 19.43
C ALA A 203 -11.73 7.89 20.10
N THR A 204 -11.60 6.68 19.53
CA THR A 204 -10.97 5.51 20.17
C THR A 204 -9.65 5.01 19.55
N THR A 205 -9.05 5.65 18.55
CA THR A 205 -7.86 5.07 17.89
C THR A 205 -6.62 5.97 17.91
N GLY A 206 -6.07 6.21 19.10
CA GLY A 206 -4.76 6.85 19.32
C GLY A 206 -3.54 6.04 18.87
N LYS A 207 -3.72 4.85 18.26
CA LYS A 207 -2.63 3.91 17.91
C LYS A 207 -2.72 3.29 16.50
N SER A 208 -3.68 3.68 15.66
CA SER A 208 -3.76 3.10 14.31
C SER A 208 -2.67 3.69 13.40
N ALA A 209 -2.16 2.89 12.45
CA ALA A 209 -1.23 3.36 11.41
C ALA A 209 -1.78 4.58 10.65
N LEU A 210 -3.10 4.65 10.50
CA LEU A 210 -3.81 5.80 9.93
C LEU A 210 -3.63 7.09 10.74
N HIS A 211 -3.70 6.99 12.08
CA HIS A 211 -3.47 8.16 12.92
C HIS A 211 -2.01 8.61 12.81
N GLN A 212 -1.05 7.70 12.81
CA GLN A 212 0.36 8.05 12.65
C GLN A 212 0.63 8.69 11.28
N TRP A 213 0.02 8.17 10.21
CA TRP A 213 0.06 8.75 8.88
C TRP A 213 -0.53 10.17 8.84
N LEU A 214 -1.66 10.41 9.53
CA LEU A 214 -2.29 11.73 9.64
C LEU A 214 -1.60 12.69 10.62
N ALA A 215 -0.72 12.19 11.50
CA ALA A 215 -0.01 13.01 12.47
C ALA A 215 1.10 13.83 11.80
N GLN A 216 1.62 13.36 10.66
CA GLN A 216 2.63 14.05 9.88
C GLN A 216 2.00 15.11 8.96
N GLU A 217 2.84 15.98 8.40
CA GLU A 217 2.43 16.92 7.37
C GLU A 217 2.23 16.19 6.04
N LEU A 218 1.01 16.27 5.49
CA LEU A 218 0.69 15.57 4.25
C LEU A 218 1.38 16.24 3.06
N ASN A 219 2.04 15.44 2.23
CA ASN A 219 2.72 15.89 1.02
C ASN A 219 2.58 14.83 -0.10
N ASN A 220 3.15 15.09 -1.28
CA ASN A 220 3.01 14.19 -2.43
C ASN A 220 3.60 12.80 -2.14
N ALA A 221 4.70 12.70 -1.39
CA ALA A 221 5.31 11.43 -1.01
C ALA A 221 4.44 10.61 -0.02
N HIS A 222 3.68 11.27 0.86
CA HIS A 222 2.68 10.58 1.69
C HIS A 222 1.55 9.99 0.83
N LEU A 223 1.11 10.69 -0.21
CA LEU A 223 0.11 10.14 -1.13
C LEU A 223 0.70 8.98 -1.93
N ALA A 224 1.94 9.10 -2.40
CA ALA A 224 2.64 8.03 -3.12
C ALA A 224 2.73 6.76 -2.26
N SER A 225 3.09 6.89 -0.98
CA SER A 225 3.19 5.74 -0.07
C SER A 225 1.86 5.05 0.14
N PHE A 226 0.75 5.79 0.23
CA PHE A 226 -0.58 5.19 0.35
C PHE A 226 -1.08 4.57 -0.96
N THR A 227 -0.87 5.26 -2.08
CA THR A 227 -1.41 4.86 -3.40
C THR A 227 -0.76 3.59 -3.94
N ALA A 228 0.54 3.39 -3.69
CA ALA A 228 1.24 2.15 -4.01
C ALA A 228 0.47 0.89 -3.55
N TYR A 229 -0.10 0.93 -2.34
CA TYR A 229 -0.79 -0.22 -1.73
C TYR A 229 -2.29 -0.31 -2.08
N THR A 230 -2.91 0.77 -2.53
CA THR A 230 -4.38 0.87 -2.55
C THR A 230 -4.98 1.13 -3.92
N GLN A 231 -4.20 1.61 -4.88
CA GLN A 231 -4.70 2.10 -6.15
C GLN A 231 -5.49 1.04 -6.94
N LEU A 232 -4.97 -0.19 -7.01
CA LEU A 232 -5.56 -1.28 -7.83
C LEU A 232 -6.35 -2.30 -7.00
N VAL A 233 -6.47 -2.12 -5.68
CA VAL A 233 -7.25 -3.02 -4.80
C VAL A 233 -8.69 -3.20 -5.29
N PRO A 234 -9.43 -2.15 -5.70
CA PRO A 234 -10.78 -2.34 -6.24
C PRO A 234 -10.82 -3.23 -7.49
N ALA A 235 -9.82 -3.13 -8.37
CA ALA A 235 -9.73 -3.94 -9.59
C ALA A 235 -9.46 -5.42 -9.27
N PHE A 236 -8.53 -5.71 -8.35
CA PHE A 236 -8.27 -7.08 -7.91
C PHE A 236 -9.47 -7.70 -7.20
N ARG A 237 -10.16 -6.94 -6.34
CA ARG A 237 -11.38 -7.43 -5.68
C ARG A 237 -12.51 -7.70 -6.68
N ALA A 238 -12.67 -6.85 -7.68
CA ALA A 238 -13.62 -7.06 -8.76
C ALA A 238 -13.27 -8.31 -9.59
N LEU A 239 -11.99 -8.51 -9.88
CA LEU A 239 -11.51 -9.70 -10.57
C LEU A 239 -11.81 -10.98 -9.76
N LEU A 240 -11.60 -10.97 -8.44
CA LEU A 240 -11.97 -12.09 -7.57
C LEU A 240 -13.48 -12.36 -7.61
N THR A 241 -14.31 -11.31 -7.58
CA THR A 241 -15.77 -11.45 -7.73
C THR A 241 -16.16 -12.06 -9.07
N GLN A 242 -15.50 -11.68 -10.18
CA GLN A 242 -15.72 -12.29 -11.49
C GLN A 242 -15.36 -13.79 -11.48
N GLN A 243 -14.39 -14.19 -10.67
CA GLN A 243 -14.05 -15.60 -10.42
C GLN A 243 -14.94 -16.27 -9.36
N GLN A 244 -16.06 -15.64 -8.98
CA GLN A 244 -17.03 -16.16 -7.99
C GLN A 244 -16.39 -16.43 -6.60
N GLY A 245 -15.34 -15.69 -6.25
CA GLY A 245 -14.60 -15.92 -5.01
C GLY A 245 -13.69 -17.15 -5.02
N ASP A 246 -13.48 -17.80 -6.16
CA ASP A 246 -12.50 -18.89 -6.29
C ASP A 246 -11.07 -18.33 -6.30
N MET A 247 -10.34 -18.55 -5.21
CA MET A 247 -8.97 -18.06 -5.06
C MET A 247 -8.00 -18.71 -6.04
N GLY A 248 -8.19 -19.99 -6.39
CA GLY A 248 -7.34 -20.71 -7.32
C GLY A 248 -7.45 -20.13 -8.75
N ARG A 249 -8.68 -19.90 -9.21
CA ARG A 249 -8.95 -19.22 -10.49
C ARG A 249 -8.44 -17.77 -10.47
N PHE A 250 -8.70 -17.04 -9.39
CA PHE A 250 -8.19 -15.68 -9.22
C PHE A 250 -6.67 -15.62 -9.34
N TYR A 251 -5.93 -16.48 -8.63
CA TYR A 251 -4.48 -16.54 -8.73
C TYR A 251 -4.00 -16.94 -10.13
N ALA A 252 -4.69 -17.86 -10.82
CA ALA A 252 -4.34 -18.23 -12.19
C ALA A 252 -4.47 -17.03 -13.14
N VAL A 253 -5.54 -16.23 -13.02
CA VAL A 253 -5.73 -15.01 -13.83
C VAL A 253 -4.66 -13.97 -13.51
N VAL A 254 -4.38 -13.70 -12.23
CA VAL A 254 -3.36 -12.71 -11.85
C VAL A 254 -1.96 -13.15 -12.32
N LYS A 255 -1.62 -14.44 -12.29
CA LYS A 255 -0.37 -14.99 -12.85
C LYS A 255 -0.29 -14.85 -14.37
N ALA A 256 -1.40 -15.02 -15.08
CA ALA A 256 -1.42 -14.75 -16.52
C ALA A 256 -1.19 -13.26 -16.80
N MET A 257 -1.82 -12.38 -16.01
CA MET A 257 -1.65 -10.93 -16.11
C MET A 257 -0.23 -10.48 -15.79
N SER A 258 0.45 -11.09 -14.82
CA SER A 258 1.82 -10.73 -14.43
C SER A 258 2.82 -10.86 -15.58
N SER A 259 2.53 -11.71 -16.57
CA SER A 259 3.35 -11.93 -17.77
C SER A 259 3.08 -10.93 -18.89
N LEU A 260 2.06 -10.07 -18.78
CA LEU A 260 1.76 -9.05 -19.78
C LEU A 260 2.69 -7.83 -19.64
N PRO A 261 2.97 -7.09 -20.72
CA PRO A 261 3.62 -5.79 -20.65
C PRO A 261 2.86 -4.82 -19.73
N ALA A 262 3.58 -3.92 -19.04
CA ALA A 262 3.01 -3.00 -18.04
C ALA A 262 1.77 -2.24 -18.54
N ALA A 263 1.86 -1.59 -19.71
CA ALA A 263 0.73 -0.86 -20.30
C ALA A 263 -0.52 -1.73 -20.54
N LYS A 264 -0.34 -3.02 -20.89
CA LYS A 264 -1.47 -3.95 -21.05
C LYS A 264 -2.06 -4.38 -19.72
N ARG A 265 -1.23 -4.57 -18.69
CA ARG A 265 -1.71 -4.85 -17.31
C ARG A 265 -2.52 -3.70 -16.77
N GLU A 266 -1.98 -2.48 -16.88
CA GLU A 266 -2.64 -1.25 -16.46
C GLU A 266 -3.98 -1.08 -17.15
N ALA A 267 -4.04 -1.26 -18.48
CA ALA A 267 -5.30 -1.18 -19.22
C ALA A 267 -6.36 -2.17 -18.68
N VAL A 268 -5.98 -3.41 -18.37
CA VAL A 268 -6.90 -4.43 -17.81
C VAL A 268 -7.37 -4.03 -16.40
N LEU A 269 -6.48 -3.50 -15.56
CA LEU A 269 -6.79 -3.14 -14.17
C LEU A 269 -7.44 -1.76 -14.00
N GLN A 270 -7.31 -0.87 -14.98
CA GLN A 270 -7.96 0.46 -14.99
C GLN A 270 -9.34 0.44 -15.66
N THR A 271 -9.69 -0.64 -16.33
CA THR A 271 -11.00 -0.80 -16.95
C THR A 271 -12.08 -0.97 -15.87
N PRO A 272 -13.10 -0.10 -15.80
CA PRO A 272 -14.21 -0.27 -14.86
C PRO A 272 -14.87 -1.63 -15.05
N VAL A 273 -15.31 -2.24 -13.95
CA VAL A 273 -15.80 -3.62 -13.80
C VAL A 273 -17.01 -4.00 -14.70
N GLY A 274 -17.47 -3.09 -15.57
CA GLY A 274 -18.62 -3.27 -16.46
C GLY A 274 -18.32 -3.55 -17.94
N SER A 275 -17.07 -3.51 -18.43
CA SER A 275 -16.81 -3.59 -19.90
C SER A 275 -16.05 -4.82 -20.40
N VAL A 276 -15.77 -5.81 -19.55
CA VAL A 276 -15.12 -7.09 -19.95
C VAL A 276 -16.13 -8.24 -20.05
N ALA A 277 -17.43 -7.94 -20.12
CA ALA A 277 -18.41 -8.89 -20.64
C ALA A 277 -18.56 -8.62 -22.14
N GLN A 278 -18.10 -9.58 -22.95
CA GLN A 278 -18.06 -9.61 -24.44
C GLN A 278 -16.70 -9.22 -25.05
N ARG A 279 -15.80 -10.21 -25.11
CA ARG A 279 -15.10 -10.60 -26.33
C ARG A 279 -14.73 -12.07 -26.25
#